data_AF-A0A372QQR5-F1
#
_entry.id   AF-A0A372QQR5-F1
#
_cell.length_a   1.000
_cell.length_b   1.000
_cell.length_c   1.000
_cell.angle_alpha   90.00
_cell.angle_beta   90.00
_cell.angle_gamma   90.00
#
_symmetry.space_group_name_H-M   'P 1'
#
loop_
_entity.id
_entity.type
_entity.pdbx_description
1 polymer ?
#
loop_
_entity_poly.entity_id
_entity_poly.type
_entity_poly.pdbx_seq_one_letter_code
_entity_poly.pdbx_strand_id
1 'polypeptide(L)'
;MFDVTNEKRIFKEKKKAFQNMKLKTILNNIYKKFVFQFLVSLILFSNYNGTSAKREDNGGSRWVFWTYGANAERQCANLCILFILILILSLIICCGWSIWHYSNKTKSGEGESRDESTRVSMLIEEEAKNFTRNNPPVEELPPSQHIAEMQSFGGARAWKWNDKSDQKVSIHGEGETIEFLDNMDTSIQTNYPCFIPVFEGGEGVIVEGEQIKYSETMFVQPQKKPHRKLHYYEMTIIKNTDPYNTNIAIGLATKPYPYFRLPGLNLYSVGYHSINGQKFNNDSIGIKYGPDWTEVEDTVGCGYYSDSGDVFFTKNGKFLGNAFTDIKHIWFPTIGASSPCTVEINFGDNPDNEFKYKEAIGYGPGGPILLSKRRSLKSRGSIKGSPSESKT
;
A
#
# COMPACT_ATOMS: atom_id res chain seq x y z
N MET A 1 11.17 -12.00 -27.37
CA MET A 1 12.44 -11.85 -26.63
C MET A 1 12.36 -10.53 -25.90
N PHE A 2 12.27 -10.53 -24.57
CA PHE A 2 12.05 -9.31 -23.78
C PHE A 2 13.26 -8.39 -23.87
N ASP A 3 13.04 -7.07 -23.99
CA ASP A 3 14.11 -6.07 -24.01
C ASP A 3 14.55 -5.72 -22.58
N VAL A 4 15.25 -6.67 -21.97
CA VAL A 4 15.83 -6.58 -20.61
C VAL A 4 16.75 -5.36 -20.44
N THR A 5 17.20 -4.75 -21.54
CA THR A 5 18.08 -3.57 -21.55
C THR A 5 17.36 -2.30 -21.15
N ASN A 6 16.11 -2.10 -21.60
CA ASN A 6 15.31 -0.92 -21.24
C ASN A 6 14.78 -1.00 -19.81
N GLU A 7 14.26 -2.15 -19.38
CA GLU A 7 13.79 -2.36 -17.99
C GLU A 7 14.92 -2.07 -16.99
N LYS A 8 16.13 -2.61 -17.22
CA LYS A 8 17.32 -2.37 -16.37
C LYS A 8 17.74 -0.90 -16.32
N ARG A 9 17.54 -0.15 -17.40
CA ARG A 9 17.83 1.29 -17.44
C ARG A 9 16.83 2.08 -16.61
N ILE A 10 15.53 1.82 -16.79
CA ILE A 10 14.45 2.49 -16.06
C ILE A 10 14.54 2.18 -14.56
N PHE A 11 14.82 0.91 -14.19
CA PHE A 11 15.09 0.50 -12.81
C PHE A 11 16.24 1.30 -12.18
N LYS A 12 17.34 1.49 -12.92
CA LYS A 12 18.50 2.28 -12.47
C LYS A 12 18.18 3.77 -12.30
N GLU A 13 17.36 4.34 -13.18
CA GLU A 13 16.88 5.72 -13.11
C GLU A 13 15.93 5.92 -11.90
N LYS A 14 14.91 5.06 -11.70
CA LYS A 14 14.04 5.07 -10.49
C LYS A 14 14.83 4.94 -9.19
N LYS A 15 15.73 3.96 -9.09
CA LYS A 15 16.53 3.71 -7.86
C LYS A 15 17.41 4.91 -7.50
N LYS A 16 17.97 5.60 -8.50
CA LYS A 16 18.76 6.84 -8.31
C LYS A 16 17.89 8.00 -7.83
N ALA A 17 16.71 8.21 -8.43
CA ALA A 17 15.78 9.26 -8.02
C ALA A 17 15.31 9.08 -6.56
N PHE A 18 14.95 7.85 -6.18
CA PHE A 18 14.49 7.53 -4.83
C PHE A 18 15.58 7.67 -3.75
N GLN A 19 16.83 7.26 -4.04
CA GLN A 19 17.96 7.48 -3.13
C GLN A 19 18.22 8.99 -2.90
N ASN A 20 18.14 9.80 -3.95
CA ASN A 20 18.26 11.26 -3.83
C ASN A 20 17.15 11.86 -2.96
N MET A 21 15.92 11.34 -3.04
CA MET A 21 14.80 11.78 -2.21
C MET A 21 14.98 11.41 -0.73
N LYS A 22 15.36 10.16 -0.41
CA LYS A 22 15.67 9.74 0.97
C LYS A 22 16.82 10.56 1.58
N LEU A 23 17.86 10.85 0.81
CA LEU A 23 19.00 11.65 1.28
C LEU A 23 18.59 13.10 1.64
N LYS A 24 17.73 13.74 0.84
CA LYS A 24 17.17 15.07 1.13
C LYS A 24 16.38 15.08 2.46
N THR A 25 15.53 14.08 2.69
CA THR A 25 14.73 13.97 3.93
C THR A 25 15.61 13.79 5.17
N ILE A 26 16.65 12.95 5.08
CA ILE A 26 17.61 12.73 6.17
C ILE A 26 18.36 14.02 6.50
N LEU A 27 18.86 14.74 5.48
CA LEU A 27 19.54 16.02 5.66
C LEU A 27 18.65 17.09 6.32
N ASN A 28 17.37 17.15 5.95
CA ASN A 28 16.40 18.08 6.55
C ASN A 28 16.16 17.76 8.05
N ASN A 29 16.07 16.49 8.42
CA ASN A 29 15.91 16.07 9.82
C ASN A 29 17.17 16.34 10.66
N ILE A 30 18.37 16.18 10.09
CA ILE A 30 19.63 16.56 10.75
C ILE A 30 19.69 18.08 10.97
N TYR A 31 19.33 18.88 9.96
CA TYR A 31 19.30 20.34 10.06
C TYR A 31 18.34 20.82 11.17
N LYS A 32 17.11 20.29 11.22
CA LYS A 32 16.14 20.61 12.29
C LYS A 32 16.69 20.31 13.69
N LYS A 33 17.36 19.17 13.88
CA LYS A 33 18.01 18.83 15.17
C LYS A 33 19.12 19.81 15.53
N PHE A 34 19.94 20.23 14.56
CA PHE A 34 21.02 21.17 14.80
C PHE A 34 20.51 22.57 15.19
N VAL A 35 19.49 23.07 14.50
CA VAL A 35 18.82 24.35 14.83
C VAL A 35 18.17 24.30 16.21
N PHE A 36 17.51 23.19 16.57
CA PHE A 36 16.93 23.01 17.91
C PHE A 36 17.99 23.02 19.01
N GLN A 37 19.08 22.26 18.84
CA GLN A 37 20.18 22.21 19.81
C GLN A 37 20.83 23.59 20.03
N PHE A 38 20.98 24.35 18.95
CA PHE A 38 21.50 25.71 18.97
C PHE A 38 20.57 26.71 19.70
N LEU A 39 19.26 26.65 19.45
CA LEU A 39 18.25 27.46 20.16
C LEU A 39 18.22 27.15 21.67
N VAL A 40 18.25 25.87 22.06
CA VAL A 40 18.34 25.46 23.47
C VAL A 40 19.60 26.02 24.13
N SER A 41 20.73 26.00 23.42
CA SER A 41 22.00 26.55 23.92
C SER A 41 21.92 28.07 24.11
N LEU A 42 21.27 28.78 23.19
CA LEU A 42 21.03 30.22 23.30
C LEU A 42 20.17 30.58 24.52
N ILE A 43 19.10 29.80 24.78
CA ILE A 43 18.20 29.97 25.93
C ILE A 43 18.93 29.70 27.26
N LEU A 44 19.80 28.70 27.30
CA LEU A 44 20.61 28.42 28.50
C LEU A 44 21.61 29.55 28.78
N PHE A 45 22.22 30.13 27.75
CA PHE A 45 23.07 31.32 27.91
C PHE A 45 22.28 32.57 28.34
N SER A 46 21.07 32.80 27.80
CA SER A 46 20.25 33.96 28.19
C SER A 46 19.70 33.86 29.63
N ASN A 47 19.55 32.65 30.15
CA ASN A 47 19.13 32.40 31.54
C ASN A 47 20.30 32.34 32.54
N TYR A 48 21.54 32.63 32.11
CA TYR A 48 22.68 32.76 33.02
C TYR A 48 22.65 34.09 33.79
N ASN A 49 21.61 34.25 34.62
CA ASN A 49 21.50 35.32 35.60
C ASN A 49 22.54 35.07 36.70
N GLY A 50 23.70 35.72 36.58
CA GLY A 50 24.65 35.84 37.67
C GLY A 50 23.94 36.48 38.88
N THR A 51 23.77 35.70 39.94
CA THR A 51 22.99 36.08 41.12
C THR A 51 23.56 37.35 41.75
N SER A 52 22.80 38.45 41.67
CA SER A 52 23.15 39.71 42.29
C SER A 52 22.87 39.65 43.80
N ALA A 53 23.76 39.01 44.54
CA ALA A 53 23.77 39.08 46.00
C ALA A 53 24.13 40.52 46.42
N LYS A 54 23.29 41.12 47.27
CA LYS A 54 23.58 42.43 47.86
C LYS A 54 24.75 42.31 48.84
N ARG A 55 25.91 42.78 48.38
CA ARG A 55 26.96 43.50 49.12
C ARG A 55 27.06 43.23 50.64
N GLU A 56 28.07 42.44 51.01
CA GLU A 56 29.03 42.90 52.01
C GLU A 56 30.41 42.97 51.34
N ASP A 57 31.23 43.93 51.75
CA ASP A 57 32.48 44.27 51.08
C ASP A 57 33.58 43.24 51.43
N ASN A 58 34.29 42.71 50.42
CA ASN A 58 35.76 42.66 50.38
C ASN A 58 36.31 42.01 49.09
N GLY A 59 37.36 42.63 48.53
CA GLY A 59 38.42 41.95 47.75
C GLY A 59 38.02 41.04 46.59
N GLY A 60 37.39 41.57 45.53
CA GLY A 60 37.14 40.81 44.28
C GLY A 60 37.37 41.64 43.02
N SER A 61 38.46 41.37 42.29
CA SER A 61 38.86 42.08 41.08
C SER A 61 37.89 41.83 39.91
N ARG A 62 36.92 42.74 39.74
CA ARG A 62 36.16 42.86 38.48
C ARG A 62 36.99 43.63 37.45
N TRP A 63 37.21 42.99 36.30
CA TRP A 63 37.83 43.62 35.14
C TRP A 63 36.87 44.65 34.54
N VAL A 64 37.06 45.92 34.90
CA VAL A 64 36.35 47.05 34.30
C VAL A 64 37.33 47.82 33.43
N PHE A 65 37.07 47.85 32.12
CA PHE A 65 37.86 48.61 31.17
C PHE A 65 37.42 50.08 31.17
N TRP A 66 38.39 51.00 31.26
CA TRP A 66 38.14 52.43 31.31
C TRP A 66 38.51 53.09 29.98
N THR A 67 37.72 54.08 29.57
CA THR A 67 38.05 54.97 28.45
C THR A 67 38.11 56.40 28.96
N TYR A 68 39.05 57.20 28.43
CA TYR A 68 39.20 58.62 28.76
C TYR A 68 38.54 59.47 27.68
N GLY A 69 37.62 60.35 28.08
CA GLY A 69 37.10 61.40 27.20
C GLY A 69 38.14 62.51 26.98
N ALA A 70 37.86 63.42 26.02
CA ALA A 70 38.76 64.54 25.71
C ALA A 70 39.06 65.47 26.91
N ASN A 71 38.21 65.45 27.93
CA ASN A 71 38.36 66.23 29.18
C ASN A 71 39.05 65.43 30.31
N ALA A 72 39.69 64.30 30.00
CA ALA A 72 40.35 63.37 30.93
C ALA A 72 39.46 62.72 32.02
N GLU A 73 38.14 62.91 31.98
CA GLU A 73 37.20 62.21 32.86
C GLU A 73 37.10 60.71 32.52
N ARG A 74 37.02 59.88 33.57
CA ARG A 74 36.85 58.42 33.45
C ARG A 74 35.39 58.08 33.17
N GLN A 75 35.12 57.48 32.02
CA GLN A 75 33.77 56.97 31.70
C GLN A 75 33.74 55.45 31.64
N CYS A 76 32.63 54.87 32.13
CA CYS A 76 32.39 53.44 32.18
C CYS A 76 31.91 52.93 30.81
N ALA A 77 32.85 52.54 29.95
CA ALA A 77 32.53 51.96 28.64
C ALA A 77 32.08 50.50 28.79
N ASN A 78 30.80 50.23 28.54
CA ASN A 78 30.21 48.91 28.68
C ASN A 78 30.53 48.02 27.46
N LEU A 79 31.81 47.66 27.28
CA LEU A 79 32.34 46.85 26.17
C LEU A 79 31.56 45.55 25.92
N CYS A 80 30.98 44.96 26.97
CA CYS A 80 30.09 43.81 26.89
C CYS A 80 28.86 44.07 26.00
N ILE A 81 28.27 45.26 26.06
CA ILE A 81 27.11 45.62 25.21
C ILE A 81 27.52 45.69 23.74
N LEU A 82 28.67 46.30 23.43
CA LEU A 82 29.18 46.36 22.06
C LEU A 82 29.43 44.95 21.50
N PHE A 83 30.04 44.07 22.31
CA PHE A 83 30.32 42.69 21.93
C PHE A 83 29.03 41.87 21.73
N ILE A 84 28.02 42.05 22.59
CA ILE A 84 26.69 41.42 22.45
C ILE A 84 26.00 41.89 21.17
N LEU A 85 26.05 43.20 20.85
CA LEU A 85 25.47 43.73 19.60
C LEU A 85 26.17 43.18 18.36
N ILE A 86 27.50 43.05 18.37
CA ILE A 86 28.27 42.42 17.28
C ILE A 86 27.91 40.95 17.12
N LEU A 87 27.77 40.19 18.21
CA LEU A 87 27.32 38.80 18.18
C LEU A 87 25.91 38.65 17.62
N ILE A 88 24.97 39.50 18.03
CA ILE A 88 23.59 39.52 17.50
C ILE A 88 23.60 39.84 16.00
N LEU A 89 24.37 40.82 15.55
CA LEU A 89 24.47 41.18 14.14
C LEU A 89 25.04 40.02 13.30
N SER A 90 26.10 39.37 13.79
CA SER A 90 26.69 38.17 13.20
C SER A 90 25.67 37.03 13.10
N LEU A 91 24.89 36.80 14.16
CA LEU A 91 23.79 35.83 14.19
C LEU A 91 22.73 36.11 13.12
N ILE A 92 22.29 37.37 12.99
CA ILE A 92 21.30 37.77 11.99
C ILE A 92 21.84 37.52 10.57
N ILE A 93 23.11 37.86 10.31
CA ILE A 93 23.77 37.62 9.02
C ILE A 93 23.90 36.11 8.73
N CYS A 94 24.34 35.31 9.70
CA CYS A 94 24.44 33.85 9.57
C CYS A 94 23.07 33.19 9.35
N CYS A 95 22.03 33.61 10.07
CA CYS A 95 20.66 33.14 9.89
C CYS A 95 20.11 33.53 8.52
N GLY A 96 20.28 34.80 8.11
CA GLY A 96 19.85 35.29 6.80
C GLY A 96 20.53 34.54 5.65
N TRP A 97 21.85 34.33 5.73
CA TRP A 97 22.58 33.57 4.73
C TRP A 97 22.20 32.09 4.72
N SER A 98 21.96 31.48 5.88
CA SER A 98 21.47 30.10 5.99
C SER A 98 20.08 29.93 5.37
N ILE A 99 19.15 30.85 5.65
CA ILE A 99 17.79 30.86 5.08
C ILE A 99 17.84 31.06 3.57
N TRP A 100 18.66 32.00 3.08
CA TRP A 100 18.84 32.24 1.65
C TRP A 100 19.44 31.02 0.94
N HIS A 101 20.53 30.45 1.46
CA HIS A 101 21.19 29.28 0.89
C HIS A 101 20.27 28.04 0.91
N TYR A 102 19.50 27.83 1.99
CA TYR A 102 18.47 26.79 2.06
C TYR A 102 17.40 27.00 0.98
N SER A 103 16.82 28.20 0.89
CA SER A 103 15.76 28.54 -0.08
C SER A 103 16.22 28.42 -1.54
N ASN A 104 17.46 28.82 -1.86
CA ASN A 104 18.00 28.68 -3.22
C ASN A 104 18.27 27.22 -3.57
N LYS A 105 18.78 26.41 -2.62
CA LYS A 105 19.10 24.99 -2.84
C LYS A 105 17.87 24.08 -2.86
N THR A 106 16.79 24.42 -2.13
CA THR A 106 15.51 23.72 -2.27
C THR A 106 14.84 24.05 -3.60
N LYS A 107 14.84 25.32 -4.04
CA LYS A 107 14.24 25.72 -5.32
C LYS A 107 14.89 25.02 -6.53
N SER A 108 16.22 25.00 -6.62
CA SER A 108 16.91 24.30 -7.70
C SER A 108 16.74 22.77 -7.58
N GLY A 109 16.92 22.23 -6.38
CA GLY A 109 16.87 20.80 -6.14
C GLY A 109 15.48 20.16 -6.26
N GLU A 110 14.39 20.88 -5.95
CA GLU A 110 13.01 20.37 -6.10
C GLU A 110 12.58 20.27 -7.56
N GLY A 111 12.84 21.31 -8.37
CA GLY A 111 12.50 21.33 -9.79
C GLY A 111 13.13 20.16 -10.54
N GLU A 112 14.46 20.05 -10.47
CA GLU A 112 15.21 18.96 -11.12
C GLU A 112 14.72 17.56 -10.70
N SER A 113 14.32 17.37 -9.44
CA SER A 113 13.78 16.08 -8.98
C SER A 113 12.33 15.81 -9.40
N ARG A 114 11.50 16.85 -9.58
CA ARG A 114 10.14 16.69 -10.12
C ARG A 114 10.20 16.34 -11.60
N ASP A 115 11.03 17.05 -12.37
CA ASP A 115 11.17 16.82 -13.82
C ASP A 115 11.67 15.40 -14.12
N GLU A 116 12.69 14.91 -13.41
CA GLU A 116 13.18 13.54 -13.60
C GLU A 116 12.15 12.48 -13.13
N SER A 117 11.43 12.73 -12.04
CA SER A 117 10.33 11.83 -11.62
C SER A 117 9.22 11.76 -12.66
N THR A 118 8.83 12.89 -13.25
CA THR A 118 7.83 12.96 -14.32
C THR A 118 8.31 12.24 -15.58
N ARG A 119 9.58 12.45 -15.98
CA ARG A 119 10.19 11.77 -17.12
C ARG A 119 10.18 10.25 -16.96
N VAL A 120 10.54 9.76 -15.79
CA VAL A 120 10.53 8.32 -15.46
C VAL A 120 9.12 7.74 -15.46
N SER A 121 8.11 8.44 -14.94
CA SER A 121 6.71 8.00 -15.01
C SER A 121 6.19 7.90 -16.45
N MET A 122 6.54 8.86 -17.32
CA MET A 122 6.15 8.81 -18.74
C MET A 122 6.77 7.61 -19.47
N LEU A 123 8.05 7.31 -19.22
CA LEU A 123 8.72 6.14 -19.83
C LEU A 123 8.07 4.81 -19.43
N ILE A 124 7.67 4.68 -18.16
CA ILE A 124 6.98 3.47 -17.67
C ILE A 124 5.58 3.32 -18.27
N GLU A 125 4.87 4.42 -18.48
CA GLU A 125 3.56 4.40 -19.15
C GLU A 125 3.69 4.04 -20.65
N GLU A 126 4.74 4.53 -21.33
CA GLU A 126 5.06 4.13 -22.70
C GLU A 126 5.46 2.65 -22.80
N GLU A 127 6.31 2.17 -21.89
CA GLU A 127 6.72 0.76 -21.81
C GLU A 127 5.52 -0.17 -21.55
N ALA A 128 4.60 0.21 -20.65
CA ALA A 128 3.38 -0.54 -20.38
C ALA A 128 2.44 -0.60 -21.60
N LYS A 129 2.25 0.52 -22.31
CA LYS A 129 1.48 0.56 -23.57
C LYS A 129 2.11 -0.30 -24.66
N ASN A 130 3.44 -0.28 -24.78
CA ASN A 130 4.18 -1.13 -25.72
C ASN A 130 4.12 -2.61 -25.33
N PHE A 131 4.16 -2.95 -24.04
CA PHE A 131 3.94 -4.31 -23.54
C PHE A 131 2.57 -4.84 -23.99
N THR A 132 1.48 -4.10 -23.75
CA THR A 132 0.13 -4.54 -24.13
C THR A 132 -0.07 -4.59 -25.64
N ARG A 133 0.53 -3.67 -26.40
CA ARG A 133 0.50 -3.72 -27.88
C ARG A 133 1.14 -5.01 -28.41
N ASN A 134 2.26 -5.43 -27.82
CA ASN A 134 3.01 -6.61 -28.23
C ASN A 134 2.44 -7.93 -27.65
N ASN A 135 1.63 -7.84 -26.61
CA ASN A 135 1.04 -8.97 -25.89
C ASN A 135 -0.45 -8.65 -25.60
N PRO A 136 -1.33 -8.74 -26.62
CA PRO A 136 -2.76 -8.46 -26.43
C PRO A 136 -3.41 -9.44 -25.44
N PRO A 137 -4.50 -9.04 -24.75
CA PRO A 137 -5.25 -9.92 -23.86
C PRO A 137 -5.70 -11.21 -24.54
N VAL A 138 -5.61 -12.32 -23.81
CA VAL A 138 -6.22 -13.61 -24.20
C VAL A 138 -7.53 -13.76 -23.44
N GLU A 139 -8.65 -13.55 -24.14
CA GLU A 139 -10.00 -13.67 -23.59
C GLU A 139 -10.61 -15.05 -23.84
N GLU A 140 -9.87 -16.09 -23.44
CA GLU A 140 -10.32 -17.48 -23.43
C GLU A 140 -10.43 -18.02 -21.99
N LEU A 141 -11.52 -18.75 -21.70
CA LEU A 141 -11.71 -19.41 -20.40
C LEU A 141 -10.82 -20.67 -20.30
N PRO A 142 -10.45 -21.12 -19.08
CA PRO A 142 -9.69 -22.35 -18.89
C PRO A 142 -10.39 -23.57 -19.50
N PRO A 143 -9.64 -24.53 -20.10
CA PRO A 143 -10.22 -25.77 -20.62
C PRO A 143 -10.93 -26.60 -19.54
N SER A 144 -11.92 -27.39 -19.94
CA SER A 144 -12.68 -28.26 -19.03
C SER A 144 -11.81 -29.26 -18.23
N GLN A 145 -10.63 -29.61 -18.75
CA GLN A 145 -9.67 -30.44 -18.02
C GLN A 145 -9.16 -29.77 -16.72
N HIS A 146 -9.00 -28.44 -16.71
CA HIS A 146 -8.64 -27.69 -15.49
C HIS A 146 -9.81 -27.61 -14.49
N ILE A 147 -11.06 -27.72 -14.95
CA ILE A 147 -12.24 -27.71 -14.06
C ILE A 147 -12.24 -28.94 -13.15
N ALA A 148 -11.82 -30.11 -13.64
CA ALA A 148 -11.63 -31.30 -12.80
C ALA A 148 -10.53 -31.10 -11.73
N GLU A 149 -9.46 -30.39 -12.07
CA GLU A 149 -8.42 -30.01 -11.11
C GLU A 149 -8.98 -29.09 -10.01
N MET A 150 -9.83 -28.11 -10.38
CA MET A 150 -10.50 -27.21 -9.42
C MET A 150 -11.42 -27.94 -8.44
N GLN A 151 -12.12 -29.00 -8.88
CA GLN A 151 -12.90 -29.85 -7.98
C GLN A 151 -12.01 -30.49 -6.92
N SER A 152 -10.83 -30.99 -7.31
CA SER A 152 -9.90 -31.66 -6.40
C SER A 152 -9.37 -30.74 -5.29
N PHE A 153 -9.23 -29.43 -5.58
CA PHE A 153 -8.83 -28.43 -4.58
C PHE A 153 -9.98 -27.91 -3.71
N GLY A 154 -11.25 -28.18 -4.07
CA GLY A 154 -12.42 -27.71 -3.32
C GLY A 154 -12.85 -26.28 -3.66
N GLY A 155 -12.80 -25.89 -4.94
CA GLY A 155 -13.32 -24.59 -5.39
C GLY A 155 -12.30 -23.46 -5.26
N ALA A 156 -12.52 -22.51 -4.35
CA ALA A 156 -11.75 -21.26 -4.28
C ALA A 156 -10.23 -21.47 -4.08
N ARG A 157 -9.81 -22.52 -3.35
CA ARG A 157 -8.39 -22.94 -3.20
C ARG A 157 -7.66 -23.24 -4.51
N ALA A 158 -8.37 -23.39 -5.63
CA ALA A 158 -7.76 -23.51 -6.94
C ALA A 158 -7.18 -22.17 -7.45
N TRP A 159 -7.71 -21.03 -6.98
CA TRP A 159 -7.16 -19.71 -7.27
C TRP A 159 -5.92 -19.48 -6.41
N LYS A 160 -4.78 -19.33 -7.09
CA LYS A 160 -3.47 -19.12 -6.48
C LYS A 160 -2.76 -17.98 -7.17
N TRP A 161 -2.07 -17.17 -6.40
CA TRP A 161 -1.23 -16.09 -6.91
C TRP A 161 -0.03 -16.64 -7.69
N ASN A 162 0.26 -16.04 -8.85
CA ASN A 162 1.38 -16.43 -9.71
C ASN A 162 2.36 -15.26 -9.82
N ASP A 163 3.51 -15.38 -9.17
CA ASP A 163 4.58 -14.38 -9.29
C ASP A 163 5.33 -14.54 -10.61
N LYS A 164 5.41 -13.43 -11.36
CA LYS A 164 6.23 -13.26 -12.57
C LYS A 164 7.18 -12.07 -12.47
N SER A 165 7.35 -11.51 -11.27
CA SER A 165 8.03 -10.22 -11.04
C SER A 165 9.53 -10.35 -10.72
N ASP A 166 10.14 -11.51 -10.99
CA ASP A 166 11.56 -11.81 -10.71
C ASP A 166 11.94 -11.52 -9.25
N GLN A 167 11.26 -12.18 -8.30
CA GLN A 167 11.52 -12.10 -6.84
C GLN A 167 11.20 -10.73 -6.19
N LYS A 168 10.45 -9.85 -6.85
CA LYS A 168 9.95 -8.59 -6.24
C LYS A 168 8.77 -8.83 -5.26
N VAL A 169 8.21 -10.04 -5.24
CA VAL A 169 7.12 -10.46 -4.34
C VAL A 169 7.46 -11.81 -3.70
N SER A 170 7.10 -11.99 -2.42
CA SER A 170 7.12 -13.30 -1.76
C SER A 170 5.71 -13.71 -1.31
N ILE A 171 5.42 -15.00 -1.42
CA ILE A 171 4.10 -15.60 -1.19
C ILE A 171 4.24 -16.64 -0.08
N HIS A 172 3.43 -16.51 0.98
CA HIS A 172 3.46 -17.34 2.18
C HIS A 172 2.06 -17.92 2.47
N GLY A 173 1.98 -18.95 3.32
CA GLY A 173 0.70 -19.52 3.79
C GLY A 173 -0.22 -19.99 2.66
N GLU A 174 0.24 -20.90 1.78
CA GLU A 174 -0.48 -21.36 0.57
C GLU A 174 -0.92 -20.27 -0.45
N GLY A 175 -0.67 -18.98 -0.19
CA GLY A 175 -1.18 -17.85 -0.96
C GLY A 175 -1.95 -16.82 -0.14
N GLU A 176 -2.20 -17.09 1.15
CA GLU A 176 -2.91 -16.19 2.06
C GLU A 176 -2.13 -14.92 2.40
N THR A 177 -0.79 -14.93 2.40
CA THR A 177 0.02 -13.74 2.73
C THR A 177 0.98 -13.38 1.60
N ILE A 178 0.95 -12.12 1.17
CA ILE A 178 1.76 -11.56 0.07
C ILE A 178 2.61 -10.42 0.63
N GLU A 179 3.94 -10.51 0.48
CA GLU A 179 4.87 -9.43 0.82
C GLU A 179 5.50 -8.87 -0.46
N PHE A 180 5.24 -7.60 -0.73
CA PHE A 180 5.90 -6.81 -1.76
C PHE A 180 7.26 -6.32 -1.23
N LEU A 181 8.32 -6.49 -2.01
CA LEU A 181 9.70 -6.26 -1.57
C LEU A 181 10.39 -5.07 -2.26
N ASP A 182 9.88 -4.64 -3.42
CA ASP A 182 10.47 -3.55 -4.22
C ASP A 182 9.90 -2.16 -3.90
N ASN A 183 10.63 -1.11 -4.26
CA ASN A 183 10.23 0.30 -4.13
C ASN A 183 9.72 0.84 -5.48
N MET A 184 9.02 -0.01 -6.24
CA MET A 184 8.40 0.30 -7.52
C MET A 184 7.06 -0.43 -7.63
N ASP A 185 6.14 0.16 -8.41
CA ASP A 185 4.91 -0.46 -8.89
C ASP A 185 5.16 -1.92 -9.29
N THR A 186 4.62 -2.84 -8.51
CA THR A 186 4.68 -4.28 -8.76
C THR A 186 3.28 -4.86 -8.53
N SER A 187 2.79 -5.66 -9.46
CA SER A 187 1.51 -6.37 -9.35
C SER A 187 1.66 -7.85 -9.65
N ILE A 188 0.73 -8.62 -9.09
CA ILE A 188 0.59 -10.06 -9.30
C ILE A 188 -0.87 -10.38 -9.65
N GLN A 189 -1.05 -11.47 -10.39
CA GLN A 189 -2.35 -11.97 -10.84
C GLN A 189 -2.54 -13.41 -10.39
N THR A 190 -3.80 -13.85 -10.26
CA THR A 190 -4.10 -15.27 -10.06
C THR A 190 -3.75 -16.12 -11.28
N ASN A 191 -3.62 -17.43 -11.06
CA ASN A 191 -3.56 -18.45 -12.11
C ASN A 191 -4.83 -18.49 -12.97
N TYR A 192 -6.01 -18.36 -12.38
CA TYR A 192 -7.33 -18.47 -13.01
C TYR A 192 -8.14 -17.16 -12.98
N PRO A 193 -9.01 -16.90 -13.97
CA PRO A 193 -9.85 -15.70 -14.01
C PRO A 193 -11.07 -15.79 -13.09
N CYS A 194 -11.84 -14.73 -13.01
CA CYS A 194 -13.19 -14.69 -12.43
C CYS A 194 -14.18 -15.39 -13.38
N PHE A 195 -14.45 -16.67 -13.13
CA PHE A 195 -15.48 -17.43 -13.85
C PHE A 195 -16.10 -18.49 -12.94
N ILE A 196 -17.33 -18.91 -13.26
CA ILE A 196 -18.00 -19.98 -12.52
C ILE A 196 -17.69 -21.31 -13.24
N PRO A 197 -16.93 -22.24 -12.63
CA PRO A 197 -16.70 -23.55 -13.21
C PRO A 197 -18.02 -24.36 -13.28
N VAL A 198 -18.30 -24.93 -14.45
CA VAL A 198 -19.46 -25.80 -14.67
C VAL A 198 -19.02 -27.25 -14.48
N PHE A 199 -19.59 -27.91 -13.49
CA PHE A 199 -19.22 -29.27 -13.11
C PHE A 199 -20.24 -30.27 -13.66
N GLU A 200 -19.95 -30.85 -14.83
CA GLU A 200 -20.78 -31.92 -15.39
C GLU A 200 -20.73 -33.18 -14.50
N GLY A 201 -21.90 -33.76 -14.22
CA GLY A 201 -22.03 -35.03 -13.51
C GLY A 201 -21.70 -35.01 -12.00
N GLY A 202 -21.37 -33.86 -11.42
CA GLY A 202 -21.21 -33.74 -9.97
C GLY A 202 -22.55 -33.89 -9.23
N GLU A 203 -22.55 -34.57 -8.08
CA GLU A 203 -23.69 -34.46 -7.15
C GLU A 203 -23.98 -32.97 -6.90
N GLY A 204 -25.23 -32.56 -7.04
CA GLY A 204 -25.65 -31.18 -6.73
C GLY A 204 -25.55 -30.16 -7.86
N VAL A 205 -25.31 -30.56 -9.12
CA VAL A 205 -25.57 -29.69 -10.28
C VAL A 205 -26.82 -30.18 -11.03
N ILE A 206 -27.88 -29.36 -11.04
CA ILE A 206 -29.13 -29.60 -11.77
C ILE A 206 -29.14 -28.66 -12.98
N VAL A 207 -28.90 -29.19 -14.18
CA VAL A 207 -29.03 -28.43 -15.42
C VAL A 207 -30.48 -28.49 -15.90
N GLU A 208 -31.19 -27.37 -15.83
CA GLU A 208 -32.55 -27.21 -16.38
C GLU A 208 -32.51 -26.27 -17.58
N GLY A 209 -32.34 -26.84 -18.78
CA GLY A 209 -32.17 -26.07 -20.02
C GLY A 209 -30.88 -25.26 -20.02
N GLU A 210 -30.96 -23.97 -20.36
CA GLU A 210 -29.82 -23.04 -20.30
C GLU A 210 -29.50 -22.57 -18.86
N GLN A 211 -30.30 -22.95 -17.85
CA GLN A 211 -30.10 -22.54 -16.46
C GLN A 211 -29.39 -23.63 -15.66
N ILE A 212 -28.23 -23.28 -15.09
CA ILE A 212 -27.53 -24.10 -14.11
C ILE A 212 -28.14 -23.78 -12.73
N LYS A 213 -28.89 -24.73 -12.17
CA LYS A 213 -29.33 -24.71 -10.78
C LYS A 213 -28.36 -25.54 -9.94
N TYR A 214 -27.85 -24.96 -8.87
CA TYR A 214 -27.01 -25.66 -7.91
C TYR A 214 -27.88 -26.17 -6.75
N SER A 215 -27.62 -27.38 -6.24
CA SER A 215 -28.41 -27.91 -5.13
C SER A 215 -28.06 -27.18 -3.83
N GLU A 216 -29.09 -26.81 -3.08
CA GLU A 216 -29.01 -26.00 -1.87
C GLU A 216 -28.09 -26.57 -0.78
N THR A 217 -27.80 -27.87 -0.85
CA THR A 217 -27.00 -28.66 0.10
C THR A 217 -25.49 -28.53 -0.06
N MET A 218 -24.99 -27.85 -1.10
CA MET A 218 -23.55 -27.84 -1.46
C MET A 218 -22.89 -26.46 -1.42
N PHE A 219 -23.67 -25.39 -1.20
CA PHE A 219 -23.20 -24.00 -1.14
C PHE A 219 -23.70 -23.36 0.15
N VAL A 220 -22.90 -22.48 0.77
CA VAL A 220 -23.49 -21.45 1.63
C VAL A 220 -24.25 -20.50 0.70
N GLN A 221 -25.58 -20.58 0.73
CA GLN A 221 -26.40 -19.73 -0.13
C GLN A 221 -26.20 -18.25 0.25
N PRO A 222 -26.00 -17.36 -0.74
CA PRO A 222 -25.95 -15.92 -0.53
C PRO A 222 -27.17 -15.41 0.23
N GLN A 223 -26.97 -14.60 1.26
CA GLN A 223 -28.07 -14.10 2.11
C GLN A 223 -29.10 -13.23 1.35
N LYS A 224 -28.77 -12.75 0.14
CA LYS A 224 -29.71 -12.08 -0.78
C LYS A 224 -29.43 -12.44 -2.24
N LYS A 225 -30.48 -12.87 -2.95
CA LYS A 225 -30.58 -13.14 -4.41
C LYS A 225 -29.63 -14.25 -4.94
N PRO A 226 -30.10 -15.50 -5.10
CA PRO A 226 -29.28 -16.66 -5.53
C PRO A 226 -28.89 -16.68 -7.03
N HIS A 227 -28.92 -15.53 -7.72
CA HIS A 227 -28.80 -15.47 -9.19
C HIS A 227 -27.76 -14.48 -9.71
N ARG A 228 -27.02 -13.78 -8.85
CA ARG A 228 -25.97 -12.85 -9.30
C ARG A 228 -24.66 -13.60 -9.48
N LYS A 229 -24.04 -13.45 -10.66
CA LYS A 229 -22.70 -14.00 -10.97
C LYS A 229 -21.61 -13.14 -10.33
N LEU A 230 -21.63 -13.05 -9.00
CA LEU A 230 -20.68 -12.27 -8.21
C LEU A 230 -19.39 -13.06 -8.03
N HIS A 231 -18.27 -12.42 -8.36
CA HIS A 231 -16.92 -12.83 -8.03
C HIS A 231 -16.37 -11.82 -7.02
N TYR A 232 -15.79 -12.28 -5.91
CA TYR A 232 -15.34 -11.39 -4.84
C TYR A 232 -14.11 -11.93 -4.10
N TYR A 233 -13.27 -11.03 -3.60
CA TYR A 233 -12.17 -11.33 -2.69
C TYR A 233 -11.83 -10.10 -1.82
N GLU A 234 -11.18 -10.32 -0.67
CA GLU A 234 -10.70 -9.26 0.21
C GLU A 234 -9.18 -9.28 0.38
N MET A 235 -8.63 -8.11 0.68
CA MET A 235 -7.22 -7.88 1.01
C MET A 235 -7.12 -7.03 2.27
N THR A 236 -6.35 -7.47 3.26
CA THR A 236 -6.11 -6.75 4.52
C THR A 236 -4.65 -6.32 4.62
N ILE A 237 -4.39 -5.08 5.01
CA ILE A 237 -3.02 -4.60 5.24
C ILE A 237 -2.50 -5.17 6.56
N ILE A 238 -1.43 -5.96 6.51
CA ILE A 238 -0.76 -6.55 7.69
C ILE A 238 0.45 -5.71 8.13
N LYS A 239 1.16 -5.09 7.18
CA LYS A 239 2.37 -4.31 7.45
C LYS A 239 2.57 -3.26 6.38
N ASN A 240 2.56 -1.99 6.78
CA ASN A 240 2.89 -0.86 5.94
C ASN A 240 3.80 0.08 6.74
N THR A 241 5.07 0.22 6.35
CA THR A 241 6.05 1.02 7.10
C THR A 241 6.11 2.49 6.67
N ASP A 242 5.49 2.83 5.55
CA ASP A 242 5.38 4.19 5.03
C ASP A 242 3.99 4.41 4.40
N PRO A 243 2.93 4.49 5.23
CA PRO A 243 1.54 4.54 4.76
C PRO A 243 1.22 5.77 3.89
N TYR A 244 1.98 6.85 4.05
CA TYR A 244 1.79 8.09 3.28
C TYR A 244 2.39 8.03 1.86
N ASN A 245 3.27 7.07 1.58
CA ASN A 245 3.97 6.95 0.29
C ASN A 245 3.80 5.56 -0.38
N THR A 246 3.31 4.56 0.34
CA THR A 246 3.09 3.21 -0.18
C THR A 246 1.70 3.08 -0.78
N ASN A 247 1.62 3.18 -2.11
CA ASN A 247 0.36 3.01 -2.84
C ASN A 247 0.11 1.52 -3.10
N ILE A 248 -0.70 0.91 -2.24
CA ILE A 248 -1.28 -0.42 -2.42
C ILE A 248 -2.55 -0.31 -3.29
N ALA A 249 -2.79 -1.28 -4.16
CA ALA A 249 -3.94 -1.31 -5.07
C ALA A 249 -4.53 -2.72 -5.19
N ILE A 250 -5.85 -2.78 -5.37
CA ILE A 250 -6.65 -3.99 -5.60
C ILE A 250 -7.56 -3.78 -6.81
N GLY A 251 -7.74 -4.81 -7.64
CA GLY A 251 -8.57 -4.70 -8.83
C GLY A 251 -8.50 -5.91 -9.76
N LEU A 252 -8.84 -5.67 -11.02
CA LEU A 252 -8.95 -6.70 -12.03
C LEU A 252 -8.13 -6.29 -13.25
N ALA A 253 -7.40 -7.24 -13.82
CA ALA A 253 -6.69 -7.06 -15.07
C ALA A 253 -6.86 -8.30 -15.95
N THR A 254 -6.87 -8.10 -17.26
CA THR A 254 -6.75 -9.21 -18.21
C THR A 254 -5.34 -9.83 -18.16
N LYS A 255 -5.11 -10.90 -18.93
CA LYS A 255 -3.81 -11.56 -19.00
C LYS A 255 -3.34 -11.66 -20.45
N PRO A 256 -2.08 -11.30 -20.77
CA PRO A 256 -1.04 -10.82 -19.87
C PRO A 256 -1.16 -9.33 -19.51
N TYR A 257 -0.85 -8.97 -18.26
CA TYR A 257 -0.74 -7.60 -17.78
C TYR A 257 0.72 -7.24 -17.48
N PRO A 258 1.18 -5.98 -17.71
CA PRO A 258 2.52 -5.55 -17.30
C PRO A 258 2.63 -5.54 -15.77
N TYR A 259 3.35 -6.52 -15.22
CA TYR A 259 3.52 -6.71 -13.78
C TYR A 259 4.22 -5.53 -13.07
N PHE A 260 4.83 -4.61 -13.81
CA PHE A 260 5.44 -3.36 -13.32
C PHE A 260 4.47 -2.16 -13.30
N ARG A 261 3.15 -2.43 -13.36
CA ARG A 261 2.06 -1.45 -13.17
C ARG A 261 1.09 -1.96 -12.12
N LEU A 262 0.48 -1.06 -11.37
CA LEU A 262 -0.66 -1.38 -10.49
C LEU A 262 -1.93 -1.63 -11.32
N PRO A 263 -2.91 -2.43 -10.84
CA PRO A 263 -4.19 -2.62 -11.53
C PRO A 263 -4.92 -1.28 -11.73
N GLY A 264 -5.54 -1.07 -12.90
CA GLY A 264 -6.18 0.18 -13.29
C GLY A 264 -5.26 1.13 -14.06
N LEU A 265 -3.93 1.06 -13.88
CA LEU A 265 -2.96 2.00 -14.46
C LEU A 265 -2.53 1.68 -15.91
N ASN A 266 -3.08 0.65 -16.54
CA ASN A 266 -2.77 0.29 -17.92
C ASN A 266 -3.97 -0.39 -18.58
N LEU A 267 -4.01 -0.37 -19.91
CA LEU A 267 -5.09 -0.96 -20.74
C LEU A 267 -5.52 -2.35 -20.27
N TYR A 268 -6.83 -2.58 -20.33
CA TYR A 268 -7.52 -3.79 -19.92
C TYR A 268 -7.30 -4.11 -18.43
N SER A 269 -7.47 -3.09 -17.59
CA SER A 269 -7.50 -3.22 -16.13
C SER A 269 -8.28 -2.10 -15.43
N VAL A 270 -8.82 -2.45 -14.27
CA VAL A 270 -9.51 -1.55 -13.33
C VAL A 270 -8.92 -1.74 -11.94
N GLY A 271 -8.83 -0.68 -11.14
CA GLY A 271 -8.27 -0.76 -9.80
C GLY A 271 -8.73 0.34 -8.86
N TYR A 272 -8.58 0.07 -7.56
CA TYR A 272 -8.83 0.98 -6.46
C TYR A 272 -7.56 1.07 -5.62
N HIS A 273 -7.14 2.30 -5.33
CA HIS A 273 -5.85 2.61 -4.73
C HIS A 273 -6.00 3.18 -3.32
N SER A 274 -5.09 2.78 -2.44
CA SER A 274 -5.04 3.14 -1.01
C SER A 274 -4.84 4.63 -0.78
N ILE A 275 -3.92 5.27 -1.50
CA ILE A 275 -3.67 6.70 -1.35
C ILE A 275 -4.81 7.47 -2.05
N ASN A 276 -5.46 8.37 -1.30
CA ASN A 276 -6.58 9.22 -1.73
C ASN A 276 -7.87 8.51 -2.18
N GLY A 277 -7.98 7.17 -2.07
CA GLY A 277 -9.22 6.44 -2.38
C GLY A 277 -9.69 6.59 -3.84
N GLN A 278 -8.75 6.69 -4.78
CA GLN A 278 -9.06 6.87 -6.19
C GLN A 278 -9.24 5.53 -6.92
N LYS A 279 -10.16 5.51 -7.90
CA LYS A 279 -10.32 4.42 -8.85
C LYS A 279 -9.65 4.77 -10.18
N PHE A 280 -9.09 3.77 -10.84
CA PHE A 280 -8.35 3.89 -12.11
C PHE A 280 -8.88 2.84 -13.10
N ASN A 281 -8.89 3.19 -14.38
CA ASN A 281 -9.35 2.33 -15.46
C ASN A 281 -8.55 2.64 -16.72
N ASN A 282 -7.75 1.69 -17.18
CA ASN A 282 -6.95 1.75 -18.40
C ASN A 282 -5.85 2.84 -18.48
N ASP A 283 -5.76 3.78 -17.53
CA ASP A 283 -4.86 4.94 -17.57
C ASP A 283 -4.36 5.40 -16.18
N SER A 284 -3.47 6.41 -16.18
CA SER A 284 -2.89 6.99 -14.96
C SER A 284 -3.77 8.09 -14.31
N ILE A 285 -5.03 8.28 -14.73
CA ILE A 285 -5.89 9.40 -14.31
C ILE A 285 -6.87 8.94 -13.21
N GLY A 286 -6.52 9.24 -11.96
CA GLY A 286 -7.30 8.84 -10.80
C GLY A 286 -8.63 9.58 -10.66
N ILE A 287 -9.74 8.83 -10.61
CA ILE A 287 -11.08 9.36 -10.39
C ILE A 287 -11.46 9.19 -8.91
N LYS A 288 -11.99 10.25 -8.27
CA LYS A 288 -12.48 10.18 -6.89
C LYS A 288 -13.58 9.12 -6.76
N TYR A 289 -13.47 8.25 -5.74
CA TYR A 289 -14.41 7.16 -5.55
C TYR A 289 -14.67 6.84 -4.06
N GLY A 290 -13.64 6.44 -3.32
CA GLY A 290 -13.75 6.03 -1.92
C GLY A 290 -12.90 6.88 -0.96
N PRO A 291 -12.87 6.52 0.33
CA PRO A 291 -11.85 7.00 1.26
C PRO A 291 -10.48 6.37 0.97
N ASP A 292 -9.42 6.95 1.50
CA ASP A 292 -8.12 6.29 1.60
C ASP A 292 -8.18 5.00 2.45
N TRP A 293 -7.21 4.12 2.28
CA TRP A 293 -7.05 2.87 3.04
C TRP A 293 -5.58 2.48 3.19
N THR A 294 -4.84 3.27 3.95
CA THR A 294 -3.38 3.15 4.12
C THR A 294 -2.96 2.40 5.39
N GLU A 295 -3.88 2.28 6.35
CA GLU A 295 -3.60 1.83 7.70
C GLU A 295 -3.50 0.30 7.81
N VAL A 296 -2.74 -0.18 8.80
CA VAL A 296 -2.75 -1.60 9.15
C VAL A 296 -4.14 -1.99 9.66
N GLU A 297 -4.57 -3.22 9.38
CA GLU A 297 -5.92 -3.76 9.61
C GLU A 297 -7.06 -3.23 8.71
N ASP A 298 -6.81 -2.21 7.87
CA ASP A 298 -7.75 -1.85 6.80
C ASP A 298 -7.89 -3.03 5.82
N THR A 299 -9.14 -3.44 5.60
CA THR A 299 -9.51 -4.47 4.64
C THR A 299 -10.30 -3.85 3.51
N VAL A 300 -9.92 -4.16 2.28
CA VAL A 300 -10.61 -3.73 1.06
C VAL A 300 -10.94 -4.93 0.20
N GLY A 301 -12.19 -5.02 -0.23
CA GLY A 301 -12.65 -6.04 -1.16
C GLY A 301 -12.85 -5.51 -2.57
N CYS A 302 -12.73 -6.41 -3.55
CA CYS A 302 -13.02 -6.16 -4.95
C CYS A 302 -14.11 -7.14 -5.41
N GLY A 303 -15.21 -6.62 -5.95
CA GLY A 303 -16.33 -7.38 -6.44
C GLY A 303 -16.63 -7.13 -7.92
N TYR A 304 -16.99 -8.18 -8.64
CA TYR A 304 -17.34 -8.16 -10.06
C TYR A 304 -18.61 -8.97 -10.32
N TYR A 305 -19.59 -8.35 -10.96
CA TYR A 305 -20.80 -9.01 -11.45
C TYR A 305 -20.64 -9.31 -12.95
N SER A 306 -20.38 -10.59 -13.29
CA SER A 306 -20.06 -10.98 -14.68
C SER A 306 -21.25 -11.00 -15.64
N ASP A 307 -22.47 -10.82 -15.13
CA ASP A 307 -23.69 -10.59 -15.92
C ASP A 307 -23.82 -9.12 -16.38
N SER A 308 -23.68 -8.15 -15.45
CA SER A 308 -23.81 -6.72 -15.73
C SER A 308 -22.52 -6.04 -16.19
N GLY A 309 -21.35 -6.59 -15.88
CA GLY A 309 -20.07 -5.89 -16.05
C GLY A 309 -19.80 -4.85 -14.97
N ASP A 310 -20.55 -4.88 -13.85
CA ASP A 310 -20.33 -3.97 -12.74
C ASP A 310 -19.13 -4.41 -11.90
N VAL A 311 -18.24 -3.46 -11.59
CA VAL A 311 -17.12 -3.63 -10.66
C VAL A 311 -17.29 -2.65 -9.50
N PHE A 312 -17.10 -3.13 -8.28
CA PHE A 312 -17.21 -2.35 -7.06
C PHE A 312 -16.14 -2.73 -6.05
N PHE A 313 -15.93 -1.86 -5.05
CA PHE A 313 -15.06 -2.14 -3.93
C PHE A 313 -15.77 -1.93 -2.60
N THR A 314 -15.18 -2.49 -1.55
CA THR A 314 -15.62 -2.33 -0.16
C THR A 314 -14.46 -1.81 0.68
N LYS A 315 -14.74 -1.09 1.78
CA LYS A 315 -13.75 -0.84 2.84
C LYS A 315 -14.32 -1.27 4.17
N ASN A 316 -13.60 -2.11 4.91
CA ASN A 316 -13.97 -2.61 6.24
C ASN A 316 -15.42 -3.14 6.29
N GLY A 317 -15.78 -3.94 5.29
CA GLY A 317 -17.12 -4.52 5.15
C GLY A 317 -18.22 -3.57 4.65
N LYS A 318 -17.91 -2.31 4.33
CA LYS A 318 -18.86 -1.34 3.78
C LYS A 318 -18.71 -1.22 2.26
N PHE A 319 -19.79 -1.46 1.53
CA PHE A 319 -19.91 -1.19 0.09
C PHE A 319 -19.73 0.31 -0.22
N LEU A 320 -18.90 0.62 -1.23
CA LEU A 320 -18.55 2.00 -1.61
C LEU A 320 -19.34 2.54 -2.83
N GLY A 321 -20.24 1.74 -3.41
CA GLY A 321 -20.91 2.04 -4.68
C GLY A 321 -20.22 1.36 -5.86
N ASN A 322 -20.89 1.29 -7.02
CA ASN A 322 -20.25 0.77 -8.24
C ASN A 322 -19.10 1.71 -8.65
N ALA A 323 -17.90 1.15 -8.79
CA ALA A 323 -16.75 1.87 -9.31
C ALA A 323 -16.83 1.97 -10.84
N PHE A 324 -17.21 0.88 -11.49
CA PHE A 324 -17.36 0.78 -12.94
C PHE A 324 -18.62 -0.02 -13.28
N THR A 325 -19.16 0.22 -14.46
CA THR A 325 -20.41 -0.37 -14.95
C THR A 325 -20.24 -0.73 -16.42
N ASP A 326 -20.81 -1.86 -16.85
CA ASP A 326 -20.71 -2.36 -18.23
C ASP A 326 -19.27 -2.53 -18.76
N ILE A 327 -18.34 -2.97 -17.90
CA ILE A 327 -16.97 -3.34 -18.32
C ILE A 327 -16.80 -4.85 -18.19
N LYS A 328 -16.66 -5.52 -19.35
CA LYS A 328 -16.61 -6.98 -19.46
C LYS A 328 -15.32 -7.41 -20.14
N HIS A 329 -14.53 -8.17 -19.40
CA HIS A 329 -13.37 -8.90 -19.89
C HIS A 329 -13.24 -10.23 -19.14
N ILE A 330 -12.39 -11.13 -19.62
CA ILE A 330 -11.88 -12.24 -18.79
C ILE A 330 -10.90 -11.69 -17.75
N TRP A 331 -11.47 -11.28 -16.61
CA TRP A 331 -10.77 -10.65 -15.51
C TRP A 331 -9.99 -11.65 -14.65
N PHE A 332 -8.76 -11.31 -14.28
CA PHE A 332 -8.02 -11.99 -13.22
C PHE A 332 -7.95 -11.07 -11.99
N PRO A 333 -8.30 -11.57 -10.78
CA PRO A 333 -7.95 -10.92 -9.52
C PRO A 333 -6.49 -10.47 -9.53
N THR A 334 -6.28 -9.19 -9.25
CA THR A 334 -4.99 -8.52 -9.36
C THR A 334 -4.78 -7.61 -8.15
N ILE A 335 -3.59 -7.66 -7.58
CA ILE A 335 -3.16 -6.77 -6.49
C ILE A 335 -1.77 -6.22 -6.80
N GLY A 336 -1.41 -5.10 -6.20
CA GLY A 336 -0.07 -4.54 -6.32
C GLY A 336 0.27 -3.51 -5.26
N ALA A 337 1.56 -3.17 -5.16
CA ALA A 337 2.05 -2.09 -4.32
C ALA A 337 3.18 -1.31 -5.02
N SER A 338 3.32 -0.02 -4.71
CA SER A 338 4.42 0.83 -5.20
C SER A 338 5.66 0.83 -4.29
N SER A 339 5.58 0.20 -3.12
CA SER A 339 6.62 0.16 -2.09
C SER A 339 6.41 -1.03 -1.14
N PRO A 340 7.40 -1.40 -0.31
CA PRO A 340 7.34 -2.65 0.44
C PRO A 340 6.24 -2.67 1.50
N CYS A 341 5.35 -3.65 1.41
CA CYS A 341 4.26 -3.90 2.35
C CYS A 341 3.87 -5.37 2.39
N THR A 342 3.21 -5.80 3.46
CA THR A 342 2.61 -7.13 3.57
C THR A 342 1.10 -7.02 3.65
N VAL A 343 0.40 -7.84 2.87
CA VAL A 343 -1.06 -7.95 2.84
C VAL A 343 -1.48 -9.41 3.02
N GLU A 344 -2.60 -9.62 3.67
CA GLU A 344 -3.31 -10.90 3.74
C GLU A 344 -4.45 -10.90 2.70
N ILE A 345 -4.68 -12.02 2.04
CA ILE A 345 -5.70 -12.21 1.01
C ILE A 345 -6.69 -13.26 1.49
N ASN A 346 -7.98 -12.94 1.30
CA ASN A 346 -9.08 -13.82 1.62
C ASN A 346 -9.89 -14.09 0.33
N PHE A 347 -10.06 -15.37 -0.01
CA PHE A 347 -10.91 -15.83 -1.13
C PHE A 347 -12.25 -16.43 -0.68
N GLY A 348 -12.59 -16.34 0.62
CA GLY A 348 -13.88 -16.70 1.21
C GLY A 348 -13.98 -18.15 1.68
N ASP A 349 -12.92 -18.93 1.52
CA ASP A 349 -12.83 -20.37 1.82
C ASP A 349 -12.18 -20.69 3.16
N ASN A 350 -11.54 -19.72 3.82
CA ASN A 350 -11.06 -19.87 5.18
C ASN A 350 -12.21 -19.62 6.18
N PRO A 351 -12.75 -20.66 6.85
CA PRO A 351 -13.92 -20.52 7.72
C PRO A 351 -13.59 -19.92 9.09
N ASP A 352 -12.31 -19.69 9.38
CA ASP A 352 -11.85 -19.04 10.61
C ASP A 352 -11.48 -17.55 10.32
N ASN A 353 -11.57 -17.12 9.05
CA ASN A 353 -11.40 -15.74 8.55
C ASN A 353 -12.53 -15.41 7.53
N GLU A 354 -13.74 -15.13 8.00
CA GLU A 354 -14.87 -14.73 7.12
C GLU A 354 -14.69 -13.31 6.54
N PHE A 355 -15.25 -13.05 5.36
CA PHE A 355 -15.26 -11.70 4.77
C PHE A 355 -15.91 -10.67 5.70
N LYS A 356 -15.30 -9.48 5.78
CA LYS A 356 -15.92 -8.32 6.45
C LYS A 356 -17.18 -7.86 5.70
N TYR A 357 -17.23 -7.99 4.36
CA TYR A 357 -18.44 -7.69 3.59
C TYR A 357 -19.43 -8.87 3.56
N LYS A 358 -20.42 -8.80 4.44
CA LYS A 358 -21.39 -9.89 4.68
C LYS A 358 -22.21 -10.31 3.45
N GLU A 359 -22.45 -9.42 2.49
CA GLU A 359 -23.23 -9.78 1.28
C GLU A 359 -22.44 -10.63 0.28
N ALA A 360 -21.11 -10.74 0.43
CA ALA A 360 -20.26 -11.61 -0.38
C ALA A 360 -19.92 -12.96 0.29
N ILE A 361 -20.37 -13.21 1.53
CA ILE A 361 -20.15 -14.50 2.20
C ILE A 361 -20.82 -15.61 1.37
N GLY A 362 -20.07 -16.69 1.09
CA GLY A 362 -20.48 -17.76 0.19
C GLY A 362 -20.05 -17.55 -1.28
N TYR A 363 -19.38 -16.45 -1.61
CA TYR A 363 -18.72 -16.23 -2.90
C TYR A 363 -17.19 -16.19 -2.74
N GLY A 364 -16.48 -16.39 -3.84
CA GLY A 364 -15.05 -16.19 -4.00
C GLY A 364 -14.72 -15.73 -5.42
N PRO A 365 -13.45 -15.78 -5.88
CA PRO A 365 -13.10 -15.43 -7.25
C PRO A 365 -13.73 -16.38 -8.29
N GLY A 366 -13.96 -17.66 -7.93
CA GLY A 366 -14.67 -18.64 -8.74
C GLY A 366 -16.21 -18.51 -8.75
N GLY A 367 -16.77 -17.44 -8.19
CA GLY A 367 -18.21 -17.34 -7.95
C GLY A 367 -18.62 -18.03 -6.65
N PRO A 368 -19.82 -18.65 -6.56
CA PRO A 368 -20.27 -19.34 -5.36
C PRO A 368 -19.29 -20.42 -4.87
N ILE A 369 -18.98 -20.43 -3.58
CA ILE A 369 -18.02 -21.37 -2.99
C ILE A 369 -18.69 -22.73 -2.76
N LEU A 370 -18.16 -23.73 -3.45
CA LEU A 370 -18.37 -25.13 -3.12
C LEU A 370 -17.67 -25.45 -1.79
N LEU A 371 -18.42 -25.39 -0.70
CA LEU A 371 -17.95 -25.95 0.57
C LEU A 371 -17.99 -27.48 0.49
N SER A 372 -16.89 -28.08 0.02
CA SER A 372 -16.65 -29.49 0.27
C SER A 372 -16.85 -29.76 1.77
N LYS A 373 -17.70 -30.76 2.10
CA LYS A 373 -18.14 -31.03 3.48
C LYS A 373 -16.96 -30.97 4.44
N ARG A 374 -16.89 -29.91 5.28
CA ARG A 374 -15.95 -29.80 6.42
C ARG A 374 -16.29 -30.92 7.41
N ARG A 375 -15.80 -32.15 7.14
CA ARG A 375 -15.93 -33.31 8.04
C ARG A 375 -15.37 -32.84 9.39
N SER A 376 -16.24 -32.83 10.39
CA SER A 376 -16.00 -32.20 11.69
C SER A 376 -14.99 -32.98 12.53
N LEU A 377 -13.71 -32.85 12.18
CA LEU A 377 -12.59 -33.43 12.92
C LEU A 377 -12.38 -32.78 14.31
N LYS A 378 -13.16 -31.76 14.67
CA LYS A 378 -13.17 -31.14 16.01
C LYS A 378 -14.32 -31.59 16.94
N SER A 379 -15.21 -32.54 16.56
CA SER A 379 -16.32 -32.97 17.44
C SER A 379 -16.31 -34.43 17.93
N ARG A 380 -15.23 -35.20 17.69
CA ARG A 380 -15.00 -36.51 18.35
C ARG A 380 -13.92 -36.42 19.42
N GLY A 381 -14.16 -35.56 20.41
CA GLY A 381 -13.26 -35.30 21.54
C GLY A 381 -13.96 -35.36 22.92
N SER A 382 -15.08 -36.06 23.04
CA SER A 382 -15.81 -36.20 24.32
C SER A 382 -16.71 -37.44 24.37
N ILE A 383 -16.12 -38.64 24.31
CA ILE A 383 -16.83 -39.84 24.75
C ILE A 383 -16.78 -39.86 26.28
N LYS A 384 -17.94 -39.75 26.91
CA LYS A 384 -18.11 -39.82 28.37
C LYS A 384 -17.59 -41.17 28.89
N GLY A 385 -16.88 -41.15 30.00
CA GLY A 385 -16.48 -42.39 30.69
C GLY A 385 -17.62 -43.01 31.50
N SER A 386 -17.56 -44.35 31.60
CA SER A 386 -18.28 -45.26 32.53
C SER A 386 -19.82 -45.32 32.45
N PRO A 387 -20.47 -46.40 32.98
CA PRO A 387 -19.95 -47.69 33.50
C PRO A 387 -20.11 -48.83 32.45
N SER A 388 -20.02 -50.15 32.68
CA SER A 388 -19.83 -50.99 33.90
C SER A 388 -19.23 -52.38 33.54
N GLU A 389 -18.66 -53.04 34.56
CA GLU A 389 -18.57 -54.50 34.81
C GLU A 389 -18.80 -55.55 33.70
N SER A 390 -17.85 -56.48 33.57
CA SER A 390 -18.17 -57.92 33.67
C SER A 390 -16.98 -58.74 34.20
N LYS A 391 -17.26 -59.58 35.20
CA LYS A 391 -16.32 -60.57 35.76
C LYS A 391 -16.03 -61.68 34.75
N THR A 392 -14.76 -62.14 34.68
CA THR A 392 -14.30 -63.51 35.03
C THR A 392 -12.79 -63.57 34.91
#